data_AF-A0A7D5RKX6-F1
#
_entry.id   AF-A0A7D5RKX6-F1
#
_cell.length_a   1.000
_cell.length_b   1.000
_cell.length_c   1.000
_cell.angle_alpha   90.00
_cell.angle_beta   90.00
_cell.angle_gamma   90.00
#
_symmetry.space_group_name_H-M   'P 1'
#
loop_
_entity.id
_entity.type
_entity.pdbx_description
1 polymer ?
#
loop_
_entity_poly.entity_id
_entity_poly.type
_entity_poly.pdbx_seq_one_letter_code
_entity_poly.pdbx_strand_id
1 'polypeptide(L)'
;MKGNEISANRLTTNAEEWIKKLIQTLTIKEYGAGTIKSYGNEMTLLFKYFNHKKVEKITQEDIEQYIMYIKSVHKVGRAKCRSVAQACSFFFKK
;
A
#
# COMPACT_ATOMS: atom_id res chain seq x y z
N MET A 1 -21.28 -9.20 6.59
CA MET A 1 -20.29 -8.23 6.05
C MET A 1 -18.95 -8.49 6.74
N LYS A 2 -17.97 -9.09 6.06
CA LYS A 2 -16.63 -9.32 6.64
C LYS A 2 -15.86 -7.99 6.66
N GLY A 3 -16.06 -7.23 7.73
CA GLY A 3 -15.33 -5.99 7.97
C GLY A 3 -13.87 -6.29 8.30
N ASN A 4 -12.98 -5.73 7.48
CA ASN A 4 -11.65 -5.27 7.91
C ASN A 4 -10.59 -6.32 8.33
N GLU A 5 -10.59 -7.52 7.75
CA GLU A 5 -9.54 -8.55 8.00
C GLU A 5 -8.11 -8.01 7.74
N ILE A 6 -7.95 -7.10 6.77
CA ILE A 6 -6.64 -6.47 6.47
C ILE A 6 -6.10 -5.68 7.67
N SER A 7 -6.94 -4.90 8.34
CA SER A 7 -6.49 -4.03 9.43
C SER A 7 -5.92 -4.80 10.62
N ALA A 8 -6.43 -6.01 10.86
CA ALA A 8 -6.05 -6.89 11.96
C ALA A 8 -4.66 -7.53 11.74
N ASN A 9 -4.22 -7.68 10.48
CA ASN A 9 -2.91 -8.23 10.18
C ASN A 9 -1.79 -7.30 10.68
N ARG A 10 -0.82 -7.87 11.37
CA ARG A 10 0.45 -7.20 11.70
C ARG A 10 1.34 -7.15 10.46
N LEU A 11 2.11 -6.07 10.31
CA LEU A 11 3.14 -6.03 9.27
C LEU A 11 4.23 -7.04 9.58
N THR A 12 4.81 -7.65 8.56
CA THR A 12 6.07 -8.40 8.70
C THR A 12 7.23 -7.44 8.89
N THR A 13 8.34 -7.92 9.47
CA THR A 13 9.59 -7.13 9.58
C THR A 13 10.07 -6.63 8.21
N ASN A 14 9.96 -7.46 7.16
CA ASN A 14 10.28 -7.06 5.79
C ASN A 14 9.40 -5.88 5.32
N ALA A 15 8.09 -5.93 5.59
CA ALA A 15 7.19 -4.84 5.22
C ALA A 15 7.48 -3.55 6.01
N GLU A 16 7.80 -3.64 7.29
CA GLU A 16 8.17 -2.47 8.11
C GLU A 16 9.42 -1.76 7.59
N GLU A 17 10.44 -2.51 7.17
CA GLU A 17 11.65 -1.95 6.56
C GLU A 17 11.34 -1.19 5.27
N TRP A 18 10.49 -1.75 4.42
CA TRP A 18 10.08 -1.09 3.17
C TRP A 18 9.24 0.16 3.40
N ILE A 19 8.37 0.18 4.41
CA ILE A 19 7.63 1.39 4.80
C ILE A 19 8.60 2.47 5.28
N LYS A 20 9.59 2.11 6.11
CA LYS A 20 10.63 3.07 6.56
C LYS A 20 11.39 3.66 5.37
N LYS A 21 11.82 2.83 4.42
CA LYS A 21 12.51 3.27 3.19
C LYS A 21 11.66 4.21 2.33
N LEU A 22 10.36 3.91 2.19
CA LEU A 22 9.41 4.76 1.48
C LEU A 22 9.30 6.15 2.14
N ILE A 23 9.08 6.18 3.46
CA ILE A 23 8.95 7.43 4.21
C ILE A 23 10.24 8.25 4.08
N GLN A 24 11.40 7.61 4.27
CA GLN A 24 12.69 8.27 4.12
C GLN A 24 12.87 8.86 2.71
N THR A 25 12.51 8.09 1.66
CA THR A 25 12.62 8.54 0.27
C THR A 25 11.72 9.73 -0.02
N LEU A 26 10.47 9.70 0.45
CA LEU A 26 9.54 10.82 0.29
C LEU A 26 10.01 12.06 1.05
N THR A 27 10.57 11.90 2.25
CA THR A 27 11.17 12.99 3.02
C THR A 27 12.37 13.60 2.32
N ILE A 28 13.29 12.78 1.78
CA ILE A 28 14.46 13.25 1.03
C ILE A 28 14.05 14.03 -0.22
N LYS A 29 12.97 13.61 -0.87
CA LYS A 29 12.40 14.29 -2.05
C LYS A 29 11.46 15.45 -1.70
N GLU A 30 11.43 15.88 -0.43
CA GLU A 30 10.64 17.02 0.06
C GLU A 30 9.14 16.94 -0.26
N TYR A 31 8.57 15.73 -0.28
CA TYR A 31 7.13 15.59 -0.42
C TYR A 31 6.40 16.15 0.81
N GLY A 32 5.25 16.78 0.58
CA GLY A 32 4.41 17.30 1.67
C GLY A 32 3.96 16.20 2.64
N ALA A 33 3.78 16.57 3.91
CA ALA A 33 3.41 15.64 4.99
C ALA A 33 2.13 14.84 4.70
N GLY A 34 1.16 15.44 4.00
CA GLY A 34 -0.06 14.77 3.57
C GLY A 34 0.22 13.60 2.61
N THR A 35 1.16 13.78 1.68
CA THR A 35 1.57 12.73 0.74
C THR A 35 2.35 11.62 1.43
N ILE A 36 3.29 11.97 2.33
CA ILE A 36 4.05 11.01 3.13
C ILE A 36 3.09 10.10 3.90
N LYS A 37 2.12 10.70 4.61
CA LYS A 37 1.11 9.97 5.38
C LYS A 37 0.22 9.12 4.46
N SER A 38 -0.24 9.68 3.35
CA SER A 38 -1.10 8.97 2.41
C SER A 38 -0.40 7.74 1.84
N TYR A 39 0.79 7.89 1.28
CA TYR A 39 1.53 6.80 0.63
C TYR A 39 1.96 5.73 1.63
N GLY A 40 2.42 6.14 2.82
CA GLY A 40 2.74 5.21 3.91
C GLY A 40 1.54 4.36 4.32
N ASN A 41 0.35 4.97 4.43
CA ASN A 41 -0.88 4.25 4.75
C ASN A 41 -1.31 3.29 3.64
N GLU A 42 -1.26 3.71 2.37
CA GLU A 42 -1.64 2.83 1.26
C GLU A 42 -0.73 1.60 1.16
N MET A 43 0.59 1.79 1.28
CA MET A 43 1.54 0.66 1.25
C MET A 43 1.38 -0.23 2.47
N THR A 44 1.11 0.34 3.65
CA THR A 44 0.83 -0.45 4.86
C THR A 44 -0.37 -1.39 4.64
N LEU A 45 -1.45 -0.89 4.04
CA LEU A 45 -2.63 -1.71 3.77
C LEU A 45 -2.36 -2.79 2.71
N LEU A 46 -1.63 -2.45 1.65
CA LEU A 46 -1.22 -3.42 0.63
C LEU A 46 -0.38 -4.55 1.25
N PHE A 47 0.60 -4.22 2.08
CA PHE A 47 1.49 -5.21 2.71
C PHE A 47 0.76 -6.06 3.75
N LYS A 48 -0.22 -5.49 4.46
CA LYS A 48 -1.12 -6.26 5.35
C LYS A 48 -2.02 -7.22 4.57
N TYR A 49 -2.43 -6.88 3.35
CA TYR A 49 -3.18 -7.78 2.48
C TYR A 49 -2.29 -8.93 1.99
N PHE A 50 -1.06 -8.64 1.57
CA PHE A 50 -0.07 -9.64 1.17
C PHE A 50 0.90 -10.05 2.28
N ASN A 51 0.41 -10.22 3.52
CA ASN A 51 1.26 -10.48 4.70
C ASN A 51 2.13 -11.75 4.59
N HIS A 52 1.67 -12.73 3.79
CA HIS A 52 2.38 -13.97 3.54
C HIS A 52 3.49 -13.84 2.47
N LYS A 53 3.62 -12.68 1.83
CA LYS A 53 4.53 -12.43 0.71
C LYS A 53 5.58 -11.39 1.12
N LYS A 54 6.83 -11.61 0.68
CA LYS A 54 7.86 -10.57 0.75
C LYS A 54 7.48 -9.42 -0.18
N VAL A 55 7.72 -8.18 0.24
CA VAL A 55 7.35 -6.97 -0.53
C VAL A 55 7.97 -6.97 -1.92
N GLU A 56 9.21 -7.45 -2.04
CA GLU A 56 9.95 -7.53 -3.30
C GLU A 56 9.37 -8.56 -4.29
N LYS A 57 8.45 -9.41 -3.82
CA LYS A 57 7.74 -10.40 -4.64
C LYS A 57 6.34 -9.94 -5.02
N ILE A 58 5.90 -8.76 -4.58
CA ILE A 58 4.64 -8.16 -5.04
C ILE A 58 4.82 -7.74 -6.50
N THR A 59 3.93 -8.24 -7.34
CA THR A 59 3.89 -8.08 -8.79
C THR A 59 2.82 -7.06 -9.18
N GLN A 60 2.77 -6.71 -10.47
CA GLN A 60 1.72 -5.86 -11.01
C GLN A 60 0.34 -6.52 -10.88
N GLU A 61 0.26 -7.82 -11.11
CA GLU A 61 -0.96 -8.62 -10.99
C GLU A 61 -1.49 -8.62 -9.55
N ASP A 62 -0.58 -8.70 -8.55
CA ASP A 62 -0.95 -8.59 -7.13
C ASP A 62 -1.56 -7.21 -6.82
N ILE A 63 -0.99 -6.13 -7.36
CA ILE A 63 -1.49 -4.76 -7.16
C ILE A 63 -2.89 -4.61 -7.77
N GLU A 64 -3.10 -5.14 -8.97
CA GLU A 64 -4.40 -5.11 -9.64
C GLU A 64 -5.44 -5.92 -8.87
N GLN A 65 -5.08 -7.10 -8.37
CA GLN A 65 -5.93 -7.92 -7.51
C GLN A 65 -6.32 -7.16 -6.24
N TYR A 66 -5.37 -6.49 -5.58
CA TYR A 66 -5.65 -5.69 -4.39
C TYR A 66 -6.59 -4.51 -4.69
N ILE A 67 -6.38 -3.77 -5.79
CA ILE A 67 -7.25 -2.66 -6.19
C ILE A 67 -8.67 -3.17 -6.49
N MET A 68 -8.79 -4.32 -7.15
CA MET A 68 -10.07 -4.96 -7.41
C MET A 68 -10.75 -5.43 -6.12
N TYR A 69 -9.98 -5.97 -5.17
CA TYR A 69 -10.48 -6.35 -3.84
C TYR A 69 -11.05 -5.14 -3.10
N ILE A 70 -10.30 -4.04 -2.95
CA ILE A 70 -10.80 -2.88 -2.20
C ILE A 70 -12.00 -2.21 -2.90
N LYS A 71 -12.05 -2.25 -4.23
CA LYS A 71 -13.20 -1.75 -5.00
C LYS A 71 -14.44 -2.60 -4.78
N SER A 72 -14.30 -3.93 -4.79
CA SER A 72 -15.42 -4.87 -4.74
C SER A 72 -15.91 -5.13 -3.31
N VAL A 73 -14.99 -5.31 -2.36
CA VAL A 73 -15.27 -5.69 -0.97
C VAL A 73 -15.48 -4.45 -0.09
N HIS A 74 -14.58 -3.48 -0.16
CA HIS A 74 -14.67 -2.25 0.65
C HIS A 74 -15.49 -1.14 -0.03
N LYS A 75 -15.99 -1.38 -1.25
CA LYS A 75 -16.82 -0.45 -2.03
C LYS A 75 -16.18 0.94 -2.19
N VAL A 76 -14.85 0.99 -2.28
CA VAL A 76 -14.16 2.28 -2.39
C VAL A 76 -14.38 2.91 -3.76
N GLY A 77 -14.52 4.24 -3.77
CA GLY A 77 -14.71 5.01 -4.99
C GLY A 77 -13.43 5.20 -5.81
N ARG A 78 -13.61 5.74 -7.03
CA ARG A 78 -12.53 6.01 -8.01
C ARG A 78 -11.35 6.79 -7.41
N ALA A 79 -11.60 7.73 -6.50
CA ALA A 79 -10.55 8.52 -5.86
C ALA A 79 -9.59 7.67 -5.02
N LYS A 80 -10.12 6.70 -4.26
CA LYS A 80 -9.31 5.79 -3.44
C LYS A 80 -8.49 4.83 -4.31
N CYS A 81 -9.11 4.26 -5.34
CA CYS A 81 -8.39 3.42 -6.30
C CYS A 81 -7.22 4.18 -6.96
N ARG A 82 -7.42 5.45 -7.33
CA ARG A 82 -6.35 6.29 -7.87
C ARG A 82 -5.25 6.57 -6.84
N SER A 83 -5.60 6.89 -5.61
CA SER A 83 -4.64 7.11 -4.51
C SER A 83 -3.72 5.90 -4.32
N VAL A 84 -4.32 4.70 -4.25
CA VAL A 84 -3.58 3.44 -4.15
C VAL A 84 -2.68 3.23 -5.35
N ALA A 85 -3.21 3.36 -6.57
CA ALA A 85 -2.44 3.17 -7.80
C ALA A 85 -1.24 4.15 -7.91
N GLN A 86 -1.42 5.41 -7.49
CA GLN A 86 -0.34 6.40 -7.47
C GLN A 86 0.74 6.04 -6.45
N ALA A 87 0.35 5.64 -5.23
CA ALA A 87 1.29 5.21 -4.21
C ALA A 87 2.07 3.94 -4.65
N CYS A 88 1.37 2.95 -5.24
CA CYS A 88 2.00 1.75 -5.80
C CYS A 88 2.96 2.11 -6.94
N SER A 89 2.52 2.98 -7.86
CA SER A 89 3.37 3.43 -8.97
C SER A 89 4.62 4.13 -8.44
N PHE A 90 4.51 5.01 -7.45
CA PHE A 90 5.69 5.63 -6.86
C PHE A 90 6.63 4.61 -6.20
N PHE A 91 6.08 3.64 -5.46
CA PHE A 91 6.86 2.69 -4.68
C PHE A 91 7.56 1.62 -5.54
N PHE A 92 6.85 1.05 -6.53
CA PHE A 92 7.35 -0.06 -7.35
C PHE A 92 8.00 0.37 -8.66
N LYS A 93 7.87 1.63 -9.06
CA LYS A 93 8.56 2.14 -10.24
C LYS A 93 10.06 2.21 -9.96
N LYS A 94 10.82 1.48 -10.78
CA LYS A 94 12.28 1.54 -10.82
C LYS A 94 12.74 2.89 -11.33
#